data_AF-A0A6M3JH36-F1
#
_entry.id   AF-A0A6M3JH36-F1
#
_cell.length_a   1.000
_cell.length_b   1.000
_cell.length_c   1.000
_cell.angle_alpha   90.00
_cell.angle_beta   90.00
_cell.angle_gamma   90.00
#
_symmetry.space_group_name_H-M   'P 1'
#
loop_
_entity.id
_entity.type
_entity.pdbx_description
1 polymer ?
#
loop_
_entity_poly.entity_id
_entity_poly.type
_entity_poly.pdbx_seq_one_letter_code
_entity_poly.pdbx_strand_id
1 'polypeptide(L)' 'MPIEPFQLTKEMKKRLLDLEGDIKAVEFEIARAKRAGINVADLEERLKTAVALRDGILKEYG' A
#
# COMPACT_ATOMS: atom_id res chain seq x y z
N MET A 1 -27.08 12.46 -12.87
CA MET A 1 -26.07 13.49 -12.53
C MET A 1 -24.74 12.99 -13.05
N PRO A 2 -23.97 13.80 -13.80
CA PRO A 2 -22.59 13.43 -14.12
C PRO A 2 -21.81 13.37 -12.81
N ILE A 3 -21.18 12.23 -12.52
CA ILE A 3 -20.26 12.09 -11.41
C ILE A 3 -18.99 12.79 -11.86
N GLU A 4 -18.63 13.91 -11.22
CA GLU A 4 -17.34 14.55 -11.48
C GLU A 4 -16.22 13.53 -11.21
N PRO A 5 -15.20 13.42 -12.08
CA PRO A 5 -14.07 12.54 -11.82
C PRO A 5 -13.40 12.98 -10.52
N PHE A 6 -13.39 12.11 -9.52
CA PHE A 6 -12.63 12.34 -8.30
C PHE A 6 -11.14 12.50 -8.66
N GLN A 7 -10.50 13.57 -8.19
CA GLN A 7 -9.06 13.76 -8.30
C GLN A 7 -8.45 13.85 -6.91
N LEU A 8 -7.28 13.27 -6.72
CA LEU A 8 -6.54 13.38 -5.47
C LEU A 8 -6.12 14.83 -5.24
N THR A 9 -6.34 15.31 -4.02
CA THR A 9 -5.67 16.54 -3.58
C THR A 9 -4.16 16.28 -3.46
N LYS A 10 -3.35 17.34 -3.54
CA LYS A 10 -1.89 17.25 -3.35
C LYS A 10 -1.52 16.56 -2.03
N GLU A 11 -2.28 16.83 -0.97
CA GLU A 11 -2.07 16.24 0.34
C GLU A 11 -2.38 14.74 0.35
N MET A 12 -3.49 14.31 -0.27
CA MET A 12 -3.83 12.88 -0.40
C MET A 12 -2.76 12.13 -1.19
N LYS A 13 -2.33 12.69 -2.32
CA LYS A 13 -1.27 12.11 -3.15
C LYS A 13 0.04 11.98 -2.37
N LYS A 14 0.42 13.02 -1.61
CA LYS A 14 1.61 12.99 -0.76
C LYS A 14 1.51 11.86 0.28
N ARG A 15 0.38 11.76 1.00
CA ARG A 15 0.18 10.70 2.00
C ARG A 15 0.32 9.30 1.40
N LEU A 16 -0.21 9.08 0.20
CA LEU A 16 -0.09 7.78 -0.49
C LEU A 16 1.34 7.47 -0.92
N LEU A 17 2.10 8.48 -1.37
CA LEU A 17 3.51 8.32 -1.71
C LEU A 17 4.39 8.07 -0.47
N ASP A 18 4.08 8.75 0.64
CA ASP A 18 4.82 8.62 1.90
C ASP A 18 4.68 7.19 2.50
N LEU A 19 3.61 6.44 2.17
CA LEU A 19 3.44 5.03 2.57
C LEU A 19 4.51 4.09 2.01
N GLU A 20 5.24 4.47 0.97
CA GLU A 20 6.30 3.65 0.38
C GLU A 20 7.38 3.25 1.40
N GLY A 21 7.69 4.15 2.35
CA GLY A 21 8.62 3.85 3.43
C GLY A 21 8.09 2.79 4.39
N ASP A 22 6.83 2.93 4.80
CA ASP A 22 6.16 1.98 5.70
C ASP A 22 6.02 0.61 5.05
N ILE A 23 5.67 0.55 3.76
CA ILE A 23 5.57 -0.71 3.01
C ILE A 23 6.91 -1.45 3.05
N LYS A 24 8.03 -0.79 2.75
CA LYS A 24 9.36 -1.41 2.79
C LYS A 24 9.73 -1.90 4.19
N ALA A 25 9.37 -1.15 5.23
CA ALA A 25 9.61 -1.56 6.60
C ALA A 25 8.82 -2.84 6.94
N VAL A 26 7.55 -2.92 6.54
CA VAL A 26 6.73 -4.12 6.76
C VAL A 26 7.23 -5.31 5.94
N GLU A 27 7.64 -5.12 4.69
CA GLU A 27 8.26 -6.19 3.86
C GLU A 27 9.50 -6.76 4.51
N PHE A 28 10.36 -5.90 5.07
CA PHE A 28 11.56 -6.31 5.79
C PHE A 28 11.23 -7.15 7.04
N GLU A 29 10.24 -6.72 7.81
CA GLU A 29 9.78 -7.42 9.01
C GLU A 29 9.14 -8.77 8.70
N ILE A 30 8.32 -8.85 7.65
CA ILE A 30 7.78 -10.10 7.12
C ILE A 30 8.91 -11.05 6.72
N ALA A 31 9.92 -10.56 5.99
CA ALA A 31 11.06 -11.38 5.59
C ALA A 31 11.85 -11.90 6.80
N ARG A 32 12.01 -11.07 7.85
CA ARG A 32 12.66 -11.48 9.10
C ARG A 32 11.86 -12.56 9.83
N ALA A 33 10.55 -12.39 9.95
CA ALA A 33 9.65 -13.34 10.58
C ALA A 33 9.62 -14.69 9.82
N LYS A 34 9.63 -14.65 8.49
CA LYS A 34 9.72 -15.84 7.62
C LYS A 34 11.02 -16.62 7.86
N ARG A 35 12.15 -15.93 7.99
CA ARG A 35 13.44 -16.55 8.34
C ARG A 35 13.45 -17.17 9.74
N ALA A 36 12.68 -16.60 10.66
CA ALA A 36 12.49 -17.14 12.01
C ALA A 36 11.48 -18.32 12.06
N GLY A 37 10.92 -18.74 10.91
CA GLY A 37 9.95 -19.83 10.84
C GLY A 37 8.52 -19.44 11.28
N ILE A 38 8.23 -18.15 11.41
CA ILE A 38 6.88 -17.66 11.71
C ILE A 38 6.03 -17.74 10.44
N ASN A 39 4.81 -18.27 10.57
CA ASN A 39 3.84 -18.23 9.47
C ASN A 39 3.34 -16.80 9.27
N VAL A 40 3.67 -16.22 8.11
CA VAL A 40 3.35 -14.84 7.74
C VAL A 40 2.50 -14.74 6.47
N ALA A 41 1.92 -15.85 5.99
CA ALA A 41 1.16 -15.88 4.74
C ALA A 41 0.03 -14.83 4.71
N ASP A 42 -0.75 -14.75 5.79
CA ASP A 42 -1.85 -13.77 5.91
C ASP A 42 -1.33 -12.32 5.89
N LEU A 43 -0.14 -12.07 6.45
CA LEU A 43 0.47 -10.74 6.45
C LEU A 43 0.99 -10.36 5.06
N GLU A 44 1.62 -11.31 4.36
CA GLU A 44 2.06 -11.14 2.96
C GLU A 44 0.87 -10.79 2.05
N GLU A 45 -0.26 -11.51 2.19
CA GLU A 45 -1.46 -11.26 1.38
C GLU A 45 -2.11 -9.90 1.69
N ARG A 46 -2.23 -9.54 2.97
CA ARG A 46 -2.79 -8.25 3.39
C ARG A 46 -1.94 -7.09 2.91
N LEU A 47 -0.61 -7.20 3.01
CA LEU A 47 0.30 -6.17 2.51
C LEU A 47 0.17 -6.03 0.99
N LYS A 48 0.18 -7.14 0.25
CA LYS A 48 0.00 -7.14 -1.21
C LYS A 48 -1.30 -6.44 -1.62
N THR A 49 -2.39 -6.74 -0.91
CA THR A 49 -3.70 -6.12 -1.16
C THR A 49 -3.67 -4.61 -0.90
N ALA A 50 -3.04 -4.18 0.20
CA ALA A 50 -2.91 -2.77 0.53
C ALA A 50 -2.06 -2.00 -0.49
N VAL A 51 -0.94 -2.58 -0.94
CA VAL A 51 -0.08 -2.00 -1.99
C VAL A 51 -0.85 -1.86 -3.30
N ALA A 52 -1.54 -2.92 -3.72
CA ALA A 52 -2.34 -2.90 -4.95
C ALA A 52 -3.44 -1.82 -4.91
N LEU A 53 -4.10 -1.64 -3.76
CA LEU A 53 -5.09 -0.58 -3.58
C LEU A 53 -4.46 0.82 -3.69
N ARG A 54 -3.34 1.06 -2.99
CA ARG A 54 -2.60 2.33 -3.08
C ARG A 54 -2.21 2.65 -4.52
N ASP A 55 -1.66 1.68 -5.23
CA ASP A 55 -1.19 1.84 -6.62
C ASP A 55 -2.36 2.08 -7.58
N GLY A 56 -3.48 1.39 -7.38
CA GLY A 56 -4.72 1.65 -8.09
C GLY A 56 -5.22 3.07 -7.90
N ILE A 57 -5.27 3.55 -6.65
CA ILE A 57 -5.71 4.92 -6.33
C ILE A 57 -4.77 5.96 -6.97
N LEU A 58 -3.45 5.77 -6.88
CA LEU A 58 -2.48 6.69 -7.49
C LEU A 58 -2.55 6.69 -9.02
N LYS A 59 -2.88 5.55 -9.64
CA LYS A 59 -3.01 5.42 -11.09
C LYS A 59 -4.30 6.03 -11.62
N GLU A 60 -5.42 5.82 -10.93
CA GLU A 60 -6.74 6.23 -11.39
C GLU A 60 -7.06 7.70 -11.05
N TYR A 61 -6.54 8.19 -9.93
CA TYR A 61 -6.94 9.48 -9.37
C TYR A 61 -5.78 10.45 -9.11
N GLY A 62 -4.53 10.00 -9.27
CA GLY A 62 -3.31 10.77 -8.95
C GLY A 62 -2.71 11.59 -10.08
#